data_AF-R7QJQ1-F1
#
_entry.id   AF-R7QJQ1-F1
#
_cell.length_a   1.000
_cell.length_b   1.000
_cell.length_c   1.000
_cell.angle_alpha   90.00
_cell.angle_beta   90.00
_cell.angle_gamma   90.00
#
_symmetry.space_group_name_H-M   'P 1'
#
loop_
_entity.id
_entity.type
_entity.pdbx_description
1 polymer ?
#
loop_
_entity_poly.entity_id
_entity_poly.type
_entity_poly.pdbx_seq_one_letter_code
_entity_poly.pdbx_strand_id
1 'polypeptide(L)'
;MAFPSHNSDSAFPQPQSPNTLNSPTSPASATFADESDLFVQDEPHVGELHLVPCALDVYLDLPNKAEDRYELVEGILFHRPNMANTQHAIIKEFLVTKFRAVKLTGNNRVNIYPEMKVKVSSGKSRSPSVRVPDVVVGPYTSSESTGNASPRSQKIIFHEDNIPLMVIEITSPSNRLTDMNAKSEEYCRTGIATYVIIDRETDRVIVRKLIRNTRSRLDYDSEVVYTGDTLVDCFLFRERNLTAEKIFRPQQTAEEAAQSPTRREQRAKERERREKEAAQATAVSERRAKEEAQATAVSERRAKEAAQAKAEAAQATAVSERRAKEKERRAKEKERRAKEAAQAKAEAAQAKAEAAQARVDELERQFGKGKGGSSARGGKHTNSGGKPR
;
A
#
# COMPACT_ATOMS: atom_id res chain seq x y z
N MET A 1 -56.76 -7.48 -35.16
CA MET A 1 -56.70 -7.19 -36.61
C MET A 1 -55.96 -8.34 -37.25
N ALA A 2 -56.65 -9.07 -38.13
CA ALA A 2 -56.20 -10.28 -38.80
C ALA A 2 -55.86 -9.98 -40.27
N PHE A 3 -55.24 -10.99 -40.93
CA PHE A 3 -54.90 -11.15 -42.36
C PHE A 3 -53.48 -10.72 -42.80
N PRO A 4 -52.89 -11.36 -43.84
CA PRO A 4 -52.78 -12.81 -44.00
C PRO A 4 -51.42 -13.30 -44.55
N SER A 5 -51.28 -14.62 -44.48
CA SER A 5 -50.32 -15.50 -45.15
C SER A 5 -50.26 -15.37 -46.68
N HIS A 6 -49.05 -15.43 -47.25
CA HIS A 6 -48.82 -15.89 -48.62
C HIS A 6 -47.75 -16.99 -48.66
N ASN A 7 -48.20 -18.18 -49.06
CA ASN A 7 -47.41 -19.24 -49.69
C ASN A 7 -47.01 -18.77 -51.10
N SER A 8 -45.79 -19.12 -51.51
CA SER A 8 -45.51 -19.37 -52.93
C SER A 8 -44.34 -20.35 -53.04
N ASP A 9 -44.72 -21.58 -53.41
CA ASP A 9 -43.87 -22.60 -54.01
C ASP A 9 -43.07 -22.04 -55.20
N SER A 10 -41.80 -22.43 -55.29
CA SER A 10 -41.09 -22.45 -56.58
C SER A 10 -40.10 -23.60 -56.59
N ALA A 11 -40.54 -24.69 -57.21
CA ALA A 11 -39.74 -25.82 -57.65
C ALA A 11 -38.94 -25.46 -58.91
N PHE A 12 -37.68 -25.87 -58.99
CA PHE A 12 -36.89 -26.08 -60.24
C PHE A 12 -35.67 -26.97 -59.89
N PRO A 13 -35.03 -27.67 -60.85
CA PRO A 13 -34.94 -29.12 -60.84
C PRO A 13 -33.50 -29.64 -60.69
N GLN A 14 -33.38 -30.92 -60.35
CA GLN A 14 -32.12 -31.66 -60.43
C GLN A 14 -31.73 -31.97 -61.90
N PRO A 15 -30.45 -31.88 -62.27
CA PRO A 15 -29.92 -32.58 -63.42
C PRO A 15 -29.32 -33.94 -63.02
N GLN A 16 -29.71 -34.94 -63.82
CA GLN A 16 -29.30 -36.33 -63.77
C GLN A 16 -27.83 -36.53 -64.19
N SER A 17 -27.24 -37.58 -63.65
CA SER A 17 -25.99 -38.22 -64.06
C SER A 17 -26.13 -38.98 -65.40
N PRO A 18 -25.01 -39.22 -66.10
CA PRO A 18 -24.89 -40.40 -66.94
C PRO A 18 -23.72 -41.30 -66.53
N ASN A 19 -24.08 -42.57 -66.31
CA ASN A 19 -23.19 -43.73 -66.37
C ASN A 19 -22.62 -43.91 -67.80
N THR A 20 -21.36 -44.31 -67.90
CA THR A 20 -20.90 -45.19 -69.00
C THR A 20 -19.89 -46.19 -68.46
N LEU A 21 -20.26 -47.47 -68.56
CA LEU A 21 -19.40 -48.64 -68.47
C LEU A 21 -18.44 -48.69 -69.65
N ASN A 22 -17.22 -49.22 -69.43
CA ASN A 22 -16.59 -50.19 -70.32
C ASN A 22 -15.43 -50.90 -69.58
N SER A 23 -15.47 -52.23 -69.61
CA SER A 23 -14.38 -53.17 -69.28
C SER A 23 -13.95 -53.87 -70.58
N PRO A 24 -13.04 -54.86 -70.63
CA PRO A 24 -11.80 -55.10 -69.88
C PRO A 24 -10.59 -55.34 -70.84
N THR A 25 -9.34 -55.26 -70.36
CA THR A 25 -8.22 -56.03 -70.95
C THR A 25 -7.06 -56.14 -69.95
N SER A 26 -6.62 -57.38 -69.71
CA SER A 26 -5.39 -57.78 -68.99
C SER A 26 -4.41 -58.44 -69.98
N PRO A 27 -3.19 -58.87 -69.61
CA PRO A 27 -2.23 -58.35 -68.63
C PRO A 27 -0.83 -58.17 -69.25
N ALA A 28 0.02 -57.31 -68.68
CA ALA A 28 1.48 -57.44 -68.87
C ALA A 28 2.24 -56.82 -67.70
N SER A 29 3.09 -57.69 -67.12
CA SER A 29 4.15 -57.47 -66.14
C SER A 29 4.68 -56.05 -65.99
N ALA A 30 4.53 -55.51 -64.78
CA ALA A 30 5.53 -54.64 -64.17
C ALA A 30 5.59 -54.97 -62.67
N THR A 31 6.72 -55.55 -62.29
CA THR A 31 7.35 -55.56 -60.96
C THR A 31 6.56 -54.90 -59.83
N PHE A 32 6.20 -55.72 -58.84
CA PHE A 32 5.77 -55.32 -57.48
C PHE A 32 6.70 -54.22 -56.94
N ALA A 33 6.23 -52.97 -56.98
CA ALA A 33 6.62 -51.98 -56.01
C ALA A 33 5.64 -52.14 -54.84
N ASP A 34 6.23 -52.40 -53.70
CA ASP A 34 5.61 -52.63 -52.40
C ASP A 34 4.60 -51.51 -52.06
N GLU A 35 3.30 -51.81 -52.06
CA GLU A 35 2.22 -50.92 -51.59
C GLU A 35 2.17 -50.85 -50.05
N SER A 36 3.33 -50.76 -49.40
CA SER A 36 3.44 -50.56 -47.95
C SER A 36 4.06 -49.20 -47.56
N ASP A 37 4.42 -48.35 -48.52
CA ASP A 37 5.14 -47.08 -48.27
C ASP A 37 4.30 -45.79 -48.38
N LEU A 38 2.97 -45.87 -48.38
CA LEU A 38 2.08 -44.69 -48.44
C LEU A 38 1.32 -44.37 -47.15
N PHE A 39 1.72 -44.95 -46.02
CA PHE A 39 1.23 -44.57 -44.69
C PHE A 39 2.37 -44.19 -43.75
N VAL A 40 3.15 -43.17 -44.15
CA VAL A 40 3.80 -42.31 -43.16
C VAL A 40 3.01 -41.01 -43.15
N GLN A 41 1.95 -40.97 -42.34
CA GLN A 41 1.42 -39.71 -41.84
C GLN A 41 2.50 -39.15 -40.91
N ASP A 42 3.51 -38.50 -41.48
CA ASP A 42 4.47 -37.72 -40.69
C ASP A 42 3.67 -36.63 -39.99
N GLU A 43 3.39 -36.85 -38.70
CA GLU A 43 2.85 -35.79 -37.88
C GLU A 43 3.83 -34.62 -37.90
N PRO A 44 3.33 -33.38 -38.12
CA PRO A 44 4.20 -32.22 -38.16
C PRO A 44 5.01 -32.13 -36.87
N HIS A 45 6.30 -31.85 -37.03
CA HIS A 45 7.23 -31.70 -35.92
C HIS A 45 6.77 -30.58 -34.99
N VAL A 46 7.17 -30.63 -33.72
CA VAL A 46 6.78 -29.65 -32.70
C VAL A 46 7.13 -28.23 -33.19
N GLY A 47 6.12 -27.37 -33.32
CA GLY A 47 6.28 -25.98 -33.76
C GLY A 47 6.36 -25.76 -35.27
N GLU A 48 6.29 -26.79 -36.11
CA GLU A 48 6.38 -26.68 -37.57
C GLU A 48 5.24 -25.83 -38.17
N LEU A 49 4.06 -25.85 -37.53
CA LEU A 49 2.91 -25.05 -37.97
C LEU A 49 2.82 -23.68 -37.26
N HIS A 50 3.86 -23.26 -36.52
CA HIS A 50 3.86 -21.96 -35.84
C HIS A 50 3.89 -20.82 -36.86
N LEU A 51 3.00 -19.85 -36.69
CA LEU A 51 2.79 -18.68 -37.56
C LEU A 51 2.31 -19.03 -38.98
N VAL A 52 1.67 -20.19 -39.15
CA VAL A 52 1.09 -20.61 -40.43
C VAL A 52 -0.36 -20.13 -40.54
N PRO A 53 -0.77 -19.46 -41.63
CA PRO A 53 -2.17 -19.15 -41.88
C PRO A 53 -3.04 -20.41 -41.92
N CYS A 54 -4.18 -20.38 -41.25
CA CYS A 54 -5.06 -21.54 -41.14
C CYS A 54 -6.53 -21.10 -41.07
N ALA A 55 -7.36 -21.74 -41.89
CA ALA A 55 -8.82 -21.58 -41.83
C ALA A 55 -9.38 -22.31 -40.60
N LEU A 56 -10.52 -21.85 -40.07
CA LEU A 56 -11.15 -22.46 -38.89
C LEU A 56 -11.42 -23.97 -39.10
N ASP A 57 -11.91 -24.35 -40.28
CA ASP A 57 -12.26 -25.73 -40.60
C ASP A 57 -11.02 -26.63 -40.58
N VAL A 58 -9.91 -26.15 -41.16
CA VAL A 58 -8.63 -26.85 -41.14
C VAL A 58 -8.08 -26.95 -39.71
N TYR A 59 -8.18 -25.88 -38.91
CA TYR A 59 -7.75 -25.88 -37.51
C TYR A 59 -8.52 -26.92 -36.67
N LEU A 60 -9.82 -27.05 -36.93
CA LEU A 60 -10.66 -28.02 -36.23
C LEU A 60 -10.36 -29.45 -36.63
N ASP A 61 -9.86 -29.69 -37.83
CA ASP A 61 -9.54 -31.02 -38.34
C ASP A 61 -8.05 -31.37 -38.23
N LEU A 62 -7.27 -30.56 -37.49
CA LEU A 62 -5.91 -30.94 -37.13
C LEU A 62 -5.91 -32.28 -36.37
N PRO A 63 -4.97 -33.20 -36.66
CA PRO A 63 -4.90 -34.48 -35.98
C PRO A 63 -4.71 -34.29 -34.47
N ASN A 64 -5.37 -35.12 -33.66
CA ASN A 64 -5.56 -34.93 -32.22
C ASN A 64 -4.30 -34.55 -31.43
N LYS A 65 -3.11 -35.10 -31.78
CA LYS A 65 -1.86 -34.75 -31.08
C LYS A 65 -1.35 -33.36 -31.44
N ALA A 66 -1.65 -32.84 -32.62
CA ALA A 66 -1.36 -31.46 -33.01
C ALA A 66 -2.41 -30.50 -32.47
N GLU A 67 -3.68 -30.90 -32.39
CA GLU A 67 -4.80 -30.04 -32.00
C GLU A 67 -4.60 -29.33 -30.64
N ASP A 68 -4.10 -30.04 -29.63
CA ASP A 68 -3.85 -29.49 -28.28
C ASP A 68 -2.61 -28.58 -28.21
N ARG A 69 -1.76 -28.61 -29.25
CA ARG A 69 -0.50 -27.86 -29.33
C ARG A 69 -0.65 -26.50 -30.00
N TYR A 70 -1.82 -26.14 -30.54
CA TYR A 70 -1.99 -24.87 -31.26
C TYR A 70 -3.26 -24.10 -30.85
N GLU A 71 -3.12 -22.79 -30.76
CA GLU A 71 -4.26 -21.85 -30.79
C GLU A 71 -4.40 -21.27 -32.19
N LEU A 72 -5.61 -20.83 -32.54
CA LEU A 72 -5.85 -20.07 -33.75
C LEU A 72 -6.01 -18.60 -33.36
N VAL A 73 -5.18 -17.70 -33.88
CA VAL A 73 -5.22 -16.28 -33.55
C VAL A 73 -5.29 -15.49 -34.84
N GLU A 74 -6.45 -14.91 -35.11
CA GLU A 74 -6.73 -14.12 -36.31
C GLU A 74 -6.42 -14.89 -37.61
N GLY A 75 -6.73 -16.19 -37.65
CA GLY A 75 -6.45 -17.06 -38.78
C GLY A 75 -5.00 -17.51 -38.90
N ILE A 76 -4.20 -17.39 -37.84
CA ILE A 76 -2.80 -17.84 -37.79
C ILE A 76 -2.65 -18.87 -36.67
N LEU A 77 -1.97 -19.99 -36.94
CA LEU A 77 -1.67 -21.01 -35.93
C LEU A 77 -0.54 -20.54 -35.02
N PHE A 78 -0.81 -20.56 -33.72
CA PHE A 78 0.17 -20.26 -32.68
C PHE A 78 0.45 -21.52 -31.88
N HIS A 79 1.64 -22.09 -32.07
CA HIS A 79 2.13 -23.16 -31.21
C HIS A 79 2.13 -22.74 -29.74
N ARG A 80 1.41 -23.50 -28.91
CA ARG A 80 1.51 -23.51 -27.46
C ARG A 80 2.66 -24.45 -27.10
N PRO A 81 3.80 -23.94 -26.60
CA PRO A 81 4.81 -24.82 -26.03
C PRO A 81 4.16 -25.71 -24.98
N ASN A 82 4.61 -26.95 -24.78
CA ASN A 82 4.09 -27.77 -23.70
C ASN A 82 4.42 -27.07 -22.36
N MET A 83 3.44 -26.32 -21.83
CA MET A 83 3.61 -25.41 -20.69
C MET A 83 3.58 -26.13 -19.34
N ALA A 84 3.42 -27.45 -19.35
CA ALA A 84 3.31 -28.28 -18.17
C ALA A 84 4.68 -28.46 -17.49
N ASN A 85 5.18 -27.40 -16.84
CA ASN A 85 6.05 -27.65 -15.70
C ASN A 85 5.20 -28.19 -14.54
N THR A 86 5.82 -28.96 -13.65
CA THR A 86 5.12 -29.72 -12.60
C THR A 86 4.18 -28.84 -11.77
N GLN A 87 4.56 -27.60 -11.48
CA GLN A 87 3.75 -26.68 -10.68
C GLN A 87 2.52 -26.16 -11.45
N HIS A 88 2.60 -25.88 -12.76
CA HIS A 88 1.42 -25.53 -13.58
C HIS A 88 0.37 -26.65 -13.52
N ALA A 89 0.82 -27.89 -13.76
CA ALA A 89 -0.04 -29.06 -13.74
C ALA A 89 -0.69 -29.27 -12.35
N ILE A 90 0.08 -29.11 -11.27
CA ILE A 90 -0.42 -29.22 -9.89
C ILE A 90 -1.52 -28.18 -9.61
N ILE A 91 -1.30 -26.91 -9.99
CA ILE A 91 -2.28 -25.84 -9.76
C ILE A 91 -3.54 -26.09 -10.57
N LYS A 92 -3.39 -26.43 -11.86
CA LYS A 92 -4.51 -26.75 -12.76
C LYS A 92 -5.36 -27.88 -12.20
N GLU A 93 -4.72 -29.00 -11.84
CA GLU A 93 -5.41 -30.17 -11.30
C GLU A 93 -6.10 -29.86 -9.96
N PHE A 94 -5.44 -29.09 -9.09
CA PHE A 94 -6.05 -28.63 -7.84
C PHE A 94 -7.34 -27.84 -8.08
N LEU A 95 -7.33 -26.86 -9.00
CA LEU A 95 -8.52 -26.05 -9.30
C LEU A 95 -9.64 -26.90 -9.90
N VAL A 96 -9.31 -27.73 -10.90
CA VAL A 96 -10.27 -28.63 -11.55
C VAL A 96 -10.91 -29.55 -10.52
N THR A 97 -10.11 -30.17 -9.65
CA THR A 97 -10.61 -31.03 -8.56
C THR A 97 -11.51 -30.25 -7.60
N LYS A 98 -11.09 -29.06 -7.14
CA LYS A 98 -11.88 -28.25 -6.20
C LYS A 98 -13.20 -27.79 -6.80
N PHE A 99 -13.22 -27.43 -8.08
CA PHE A 99 -14.42 -26.97 -8.76
C PHE A 99 -15.36 -28.11 -9.15
N ARG A 100 -14.84 -29.27 -9.58
CA ARG A 100 -15.67 -30.45 -9.85
C ARG A 100 -16.37 -30.97 -8.59
N ALA A 101 -15.76 -30.80 -7.42
CA ALA A 101 -16.39 -31.15 -6.15
C ALA A 101 -17.69 -30.35 -5.85
N VAL A 102 -17.96 -29.24 -6.55
CA VAL A 102 -19.26 -28.52 -6.47
C VAL A 102 -20.41 -29.37 -7.01
N LYS A 103 -20.14 -30.24 -7.99
CA LYS A 103 -21.15 -31.17 -8.51
C LYS A 103 -21.57 -32.20 -7.45
N LEU A 104 -20.65 -32.59 -6.57
CA LEU A 104 -20.89 -33.57 -5.50
C LEU A 104 -21.72 -32.98 -4.35
N THR A 105 -21.75 -31.65 -4.21
CA THR A 105 -22.54 -30.96 -3.18
C THR A 105 -23.94 -30.54 -3.67
N GLY A 106 -24.37 -31.03 -4.85
CA GLY A 106 -25.72 -30.82 -5.39
C GLY A 106 -25.96 -29.48 -6.09
N ASN A 107 -24.94 -28.62 -6.21
CA ASN A 107 -25.08 -27.30 -6.83
C ASN A 107 -24.61 -27.33 -8.30
N ASN A 108 -25.31 -28.11 -9.14
CA ASN A 108 -24.98 -28.35 -10.56
C ASN A 108 -25.30 -27.18 -11.49
N ARG A 109 -24.82 -25.97 -11.17
CA ARG A 109 -25.13 -24.76 -11.95
C ARG A 109 -24.15 -24.49 -13.09
N VAL A 110 -23.01 -25.20 -13.11
CA VAL A 110 -21.93 -24.99 -14.08
C VAL A 110 -21.22 -26.29 -14.46
N ASN A 111 -20.53 -26.26 -15.60
CA ASN A 111 -19.59 -27.29 -16.03
C ASN A 111 -18.15 -26.77 -16.03
N ILE A 112 -17.21 -27.64 -15.69
CA ILE A 112 -15.77 -27.35 -15.61
C ILE A 112 -15.07 -28.12 -16.73
N TYR A 113 -14.43 -27.39 -17.63
CA TYR A 113 -13.74 -27.94 -18.79
C TYR A 113 -12.25 -27.58 -18.71
N PRO A 114 -11.35 -28.54 -18.47
CA PRO A 114 -9.93 -28.32 -18.69
C PRO A 114 -9.65 -28.22 -20.19
N GLU A 115 -8.81 -27.27 -20.60
CA GLU A 115 -8.27 -27.18 -21.97
C GLU A 115 -9.33 -27.15 -23.10
N MET A 116 -10.48 -26.53 -22.83
CA MET A 116 -11.56 -26.43 -23.82
C MET A 116 -11.36 -25.25 -24.77
N LYS A 117 -11.57 -25.49 -26.06
CA LYS A 117 -11.53 -24.45 -27.08
C LYS A 117 -12.65 -23.42 -26.90
N VAL A 118 -12.26 -22.14 -26.91
CA VAL A 118 -13.16 -21.00 -26.85
C VAL A 118 -12.95 -20.16 -28.11
N LYS A 119 -13.99 -20.03 -28.94
CA LYS A 119 -13.99 -19.07 -30.04
C LYS A 119 -14.06 -17.67 -29.44
N VAL A 120 -13.08 -16.83 -29.77
CA VAL A 120 -13.00 -15.46 -29.27
C VAL A 120 -13.12 -14.45 -30.42
N SER A 121 -13.61 -13.26 -30.10
CA SER A 121 -13.66 -12.16 -31.06
C SER A 121 -12.24 -11.68 -31.39
N SER A 122 -11.92 -11.53 -32.67
CA SER A 122 -10.64 -11.03 -33.21
C SER A 122 -10.65 -9.53 -33.57
N GLY A 123 -11.56 -8.76 -32.96
CA GLY A 123 -11.48 -7.30 -32.93
C GLY A 123 -11.84 -6.72 -34.29
N LYS A 124 -10.85 -6.16 -34.99
CA LYS A 124 -11.04 -5.62 -36.34
C LYS A 124 -10.87 -6.68 -37.44
N SER A 125 -10.22 -7.79 -37.12
CA SER A 125 -10.02 -8.88 -38.06
C SER A 125 -11.33 -9.64 -38.23
N ARG A 126 -11.66 -10.03 -39.48
CA ARG A 126 -12.75 -10.98 -39.73
C ARG A 126 -12.27 -12.43 -39.63
N SER A 127 -10.97 -12.63 -39.42
CA SER A 127 -10.37 -13.95 -39.31
C SER A 127 -10.74 -14.60 -37.97
N PRO A 128 -10.96 -15.92 -37.94
CA PRO A 128 -11.34 -16.63 -36.72
C PRO A 128 -10.20 -16.63 -35.69
N SER A 129 -10.57 -16.51 -34.41
CA SER A 129 -9.68 -16.79 -33.28
C SER A 129 -10.30 -17.85 -32.37
N VAL A 130 -9.49 -18.81 -31.95
CA VAL A 130 -9.82 -19.86 -30.99
C VAL A 130 -8.68 -19.98 -29.99
N ARG A 131 -8.99 -19.73 -28.71
CA ARG A 131 -8.07 -19.88 -27.58
C ARG A 131 -8.34 -21.18 -26.85
N VAL A 132 -7.34 -21.67 -26.12
CA VAL A 132 -7.46 -22.86 -25.29
C VAL A 132 -7.02 -22.49 -23.86
N PRO A 133 -7.94 -21.94 -23.03
CA PRO A 133 -7.64 -21.59 -21.66
C PRO A 133 -7.33 -22.84 -20.81
N ASP A 134 -6.56 -22.67 -19.73
CA ASP A 134 -6.22 -23.78 -18.84
C ASP A 134 -7.46 -24.37 -18.15
N VAL A 135 -8.39 -23.52 -17.71
CA VAL A 135 -9.68 -23.94 -17.15
C VAL A 135 -10.79 -23.02 -17.63
N VAL A 136 -11.87 -23.63 -18.14
CA VAL A 136 -13.09 -22.94 -18.56
C VAL A 136 -14.25 -23.36 -17.68
N VAL A 137 -15.02 -22.37 -17.23
CA VAL A 137 -16.25 -22.57 -16.47
C VAL A 137 -17.42 -22.05 -17.29
N GLY A 138 -18.27 -22.98 -17.72
CA GLY A 138 -19.42 -22.68 -18.57
C GLY A 138 -20.75 -22.87 -17.86
N PRO A 139 -21.85 -22.42 -18.49
CA PRO A 139 -23.20 -22.80 -18.10
C PRO A 139 -23.32 -24.33 -18.00
N TYR A 140 -24.22 -24.79 -17.14
CA TYR A 140 -24.51 -26.22 -17.07
C TYR A 140 -25.14 -26.71 -18.39
N THR A 141 -24.55 -27.75 -18.97
CA THR A 141 -25.10 -28.53 -20.08
C THR A 141 -25.16 -30.00 -19.66
N SER A 142 -26.26 -30.68 -19.99
CA SER A 142 -26.37 -32.13 -19.71
C SER A 142 -25.44 -32.92 -20.64
N SER A 143 -25.04 -34.11 -20.20
CA SER A 143 -24.24 -35.05 -21.01
C SER A 143 -24.98 -35.43 -22.30
N GLU A 144 -26.30 -35.60 -22.24
CA GLU A 144 -27.16 -35.89 -23.40
C GLU A 144 -27.16 -34.74 -24.41
N SER A 145 -27.24 -33.49 -23.95
CA SER A 145 -27.18 -32.31 -24.83
C SER A 145 -25.84 -32.19 -25.54
N THR A 146 -24.76 -32.62 -24.89
CA THR A 146 -23.40 -32.59 -25.45
C THR A 146 -23.19 -33.76 -26.44
N GLY A 147 -23.72 -34.94 -26.14
CA GLY A 147 -23.65 -36.12 -27.01
C GLY A 147 -24.42 -35.97 -28.33
N ASN A 148 -25.51 -35.19 -28.32
CA ASN A 148 -26.32 -34.91 -29.51
C ASN A 148 -25.78 -33.76 -30.37
N ALA A 149 -24.73 -33.06 -29.93
CA ALA A 149 -24.11 -31.99 -30.70
C ALA A 149 -23.33 -32.56 -31.88
N SER A 150 -23.22 -31.81 -32.97
CA SER A 150 -22.41 -32.22 -34.13
C SER A 150 -20.95 -32.44 -33.72
N PRO A 151 -20.17 -33.30 -34.41
CA PRO A 151 -18.75 -33.49 -34.10
C PRO A 151 -17.96 -32.18 -34.05
N ARG A 152 -18.33 -31.21 -34.89
CA ARG A 152 -17.74 -29.86 -34.90
C ARG A 152 -18.11 -29.02 -33.67
N SER A 153 -19.37 -29.09 -33.25
CA SER A 153 -19.87 -28.42 -32.03
C SER A 153 -19.33 -29.05 -30.74
N GLN A 154 -18.88 -30.30 -30.80
CA GLN A 154 -18.16 -30.96 -29.70
C GLN A 154 -16.72 -30.44 -29.57
N LYS A 155 -16.07 -30.04 -30.69
CA LYS A 155 -14.71 -29.46 -30.70
C LYS A 155 -14.66 -28.00 -30.22
N ILE A 156 -15.72 -27.20 -30.47
CA ILE A 156 -15.88 -25.85 -29.90
C ILE A 156 -17.25 -25.74 -29.25
N ILE A 157 -17.30 -25.94 -27.94
CA ILE A 157 -18.52 -25.77 -27.15
C ILE A 157 -18.85 -24.28 -26.99
N PHE A 158 -17.82 -23.46 -26.81
CA PHE A 158 -17.97 -22.03 -26.51
C PHE A 158 -17.78 -21.17 -27.76
N HIS A 159 -18.85 -20.50 -28.16
CA HIS A 159 -18.95 -19.66 -29.35
C HIS A 159 -19.82 -18.43 -29.04
N GLU A 160 -20.11 -17.60 -30.04
CA GLU A 160 -20.80 -16.30 -29.87
C GLU A 160 -22.14 -16.42 -29.12
N ASP A 161 -22.89 -17.52 -29.32
CA ASP A 161 -24.18 -17.76 -28.68
C ASP A 161 -24.07 -18.57 -27.36
N ASN A 162 -22.89 -19.04 -27.00
CA ASN A 162 -22.62 -19.79 -25.79
C ASN A 162 -21.28 -19.35 -25.19
N ILE A 163 -21.31 -18.23 -24.47
CA ILE A 163 -20.12 -17.60 -23.90
C ILE A 163 -19.79 -18.25 -22.54
N PRO A 164 -18.50 -18.56 -22.24
CA PRO A 164 -18.09 -19.01 -20.91
C PRO A 164 -18.44 -18.01 -19.82
N LEU A 165 -18.76 -18.50 -18.62
CA LEU A 165 -18.97 -17.65 -17.45
C LEU A 165 -17.64 -17.13 -16.91
N MET A 166 -16.61 -18.00 -16.90
CA MET A 166 -15.28 -17.67 -16.42
C MET A 166 -14.21 -18.44 -17.17
N VAL A 167 -13.10 -17.77 -17.48
CA VAL A 167 -11.88 -18.40 -18.02
C VAL A 167 -10.72 -18.14 -17.07
N ILE A 168 -9.85 -19.13 -16.92
CA ILE A 168 -8.70 -19.10 -16.03
C ILE A 168 -7.45 -19.45 -16.83
N GLU A 169 -6.43 -18.61 -16.70
CA GLU A 169 -5.10 -18.82 -17.28
C GLU A 169 -4.07 -18.88 -16.15
N ILE A 170 -3.20 -19.88 -16.18
CA ILE A 170 -2.10 -20.03 -15.23
C ILE A 170 -0.83 -19.65 -15.98
N THR A 171 -0.20 -18.55 -15.57
CA THR A 171 0.92 -17.99 -16.31
C THR A 171 2.13 -18.92 -16.30
N SER A 172 2.89 -18.88 -17.39
CA SER A 172 4.25 -19.39 -17.46
C SER A 172 5.20 -18.22 -17.75
N PRO A 173 6.51 -18.37 -17.49
CA PRO A 173 7.48 -17.33 -17.79
C PRO A 173 7.45 -16.86 -19.26
N SER A 174 7.07 -17.72 -20.21
CA SER A 174 7.11 -17.42 -21.64
C SER A 174 5.82 -16.84 -22.22
N ASN A 175 4.67 -16.95 -21.54
CA ASN A 175 3.38 -16.43 -22.04
C ASN A 175 2.70 -15.40 -21.12
N ARG A 176 3.30 -15.08 -19.97
CA ARG A 176 2.72 -14.16 -18.97
C ARG A 176 2.20 -12.87 -19.58
N LEU A 177 2.96 -12.21 -20.45
CA LEU A 177 2.55 -10.94 -21.06
C LEU A 177 1.31 -11.11 -21.97
N THR A 178 1.25 -12.20 -22.72
CA THR A 178 0.12 -12.53 -23.60
C THR A 178 -1.15 -12.79 -22.79
N ASP A 179 -1.05 -13.56 -21.70
CA ASP A 179 -2.17 -13.83 -20.80
C ASP A 179 -2.63 -12.54 -20.10
N MET A 180 -1.68 -11.69 -19.67
CA MET A 180 -1.98 -10.42 -18.99
C MET A 180 -2.64 -9.38 -19.89
N ASN A 181 -2.29 -9.32 -21.17
CA ASN A 181 -2.72 -8.23 -22.05
C ASN A 181 -3.60 -8.72 -23.20
N ALA A 182 -3.02 -9.42 -24.18
CA ALA A 182 -3.70 -9.76 -25.43
C ALA A 182 -4.96 -10.61 -25.21
N LYS A 183 -4.87 -11.68 -24.41
CA LYS A 183 -6.02 -12.54 -24.10
C LYS A 183 -7.09 -11.81 -23.30
N SER A 184 -6.70 -10.89 -22.41
CA SER A 184 -7.64 -10.09 -21.64
C SER A 184 -8.56 -9.28 -22.55
N GLU A 185 -8.00 -8.63 -23.59
CA GLU A 185 -8.80 -7.85 -24.53
C GLU A 185 -9.72 -8.74 -25.38
N GLU A 186 -9.24 -9.90 -25.82
CA GLU A 186 -10.04 -10.86 -26.60
C GLU A 186 -11.21 -11.41 -25.78
N TYR A 187 -10.96 -11.85 -24.55
CA TYR A 187 -12.00 -12.37 -23.65
C TYR A 187 -13.02 -11.29 -23.28
N CYS A 188 -12.55 -10.06 -23.04
CA CYS A 188 -13.43 -8.92 -22.79
C CYS A 188 -14.36 -8.64 -23.98
N ARG A 189 -13.81 -8.57 -25.20
CA ARG A 189 -14.58 -8.35 -26.44
C ARG A 189 -15.56 -9.47 -26.73
N THR A 190 -15.21 -10.70 -26.33
CA THR A 190 -16.08 -11.88 -26.42
C THR A 190 -17.23 -11.84 -25.41
N GLY A 191 -17.13 -11.01 -24.36
CA GLY A 191 -18.16 -10.89 -23.33
C GLY A 191 -18.05 -11.93 -22.20
N ILE A 192 -16.87 -12.49 -21.98
CA ILE A 192 -16.64 -13.42 -20.89
C ILE A 192 -16.75 -12.65 -19.56
N ALA A 193 -17.64 -13.09 -18.67
CA ALA A 193 -18.01 -12.31 -17.51
C ALA A 193 -16.88 -12.17 -16.48
N THR A 194 -16.02 -13.18 -16.37
CA THR A 194 -14.89 -13.20 -15.44
C THR A 194 -13.64 -13.77 -16.10
N TYR A 195 -12.54 -13.04 -15.99
CA TYR A 195 -11.22 -13.54 -16.36
C TYR A 195 -10.33 -13.60 -15.13
N VAL A 196 -9.75 -14.78 -14.86
CA VAL A 196 -8.84 -15.00 -13.74
C VAL A 196 -7.46 -15.36 -14.26
N ILE A 197 -6.44 -14.66 -13.77
CA ILE A 197 -5.05 -14.92 -14.07
C ILE A 197 -4.37 -15.38 -12.80
N ILE A 198 -3.78 -16.57 -12.83
CA ILE A 198 -2.98 -17.11 -11.73
C ILE A 198 -1.52 -16.87 -12.10
N ASP A 199 -1.00 -15.77 -11.57
CA ASP A 199 0.35 -15.32 -11.87
C ASP A 199 1.37 -16.01 -10.96
N ARG A 200 2.02 -17.03 -11.53
CA ARG A 200 3.00 -17.86 -10.82
C ARG A 200 4.35 -17.19 -10.57
N GLU A 201 4.65 -16.12 -11.29
CA GLU A 201 5.91 -15.40 -11.08
C GLU A 201 5.85 -14.54 -9.80
N THR A 202 4.66 -14.03 -9.48
CA THR A 202 4.46 -13.10 -8.36
C THR A 202 3.56 -13.64 -7.25
N ASP A 203 3.14 -14.91 -7.35
CA ASP A 203 2.18 -15.57 -6.45
C ASP A 203 0.90 -14.75 -6.24
N ARG A 204 0.35 -14.21 -7.35
CA ARG A 204 -0.86 -13.38 -7.35
C ARG A 204 -1.99 -14.07 -8.08
N VAL A 205 -3.21 -13.91 -7.57
CA VAL A 205 -4.43 -14.21 -8.32
C VAL A 205 -5.06 -12.89 -8.71
N ILE A 206 -5.24 -12.66 -10.01
CA ILE A 206 -5.76 -11.43 -10.57
C ILE A 206 -7.14 -11.74 -11.13
N VAL A 207 -8.16 -11.01 -10.70
CA VAL A 207 -9.53 -11.18 -11.17
C VAL A 207 -9.98 -9.92 -11.89
N ARG A 208 -10.50 -10.11 -13.10
CA ARG A 208 -11.09 -9.08 -13.94
C ARG A 208 -12.55 -9.42 -14.20
N LYS A 209 -13.45 -8.50 -13.83
CA LYS A 209 -14.91 -8.67 -13.96
C LYS A 209 -15.42 -7.79 -15.08
N LEU A 210 -16.21 -8.36 -15.98
CA LEU A 210 -16.74 -7.64 -17.13
C LEU A 210 -17.71 -6.56 -16.65
N ILE A 211 -17.48 -5.33 -17.10
CA ILE A 211 -18.35 -4.19 -16.87
C ILE A 211 -18.79 -3.61 -18.21
N ARG A 212 -19.94 -2.92 -18.19
CA ARG A 212 -20.31 -2.03 -19.27
C ARG A 212 -19.87 -0.63 -18.88
N ASN A 213 -18.92 -0.07 -19.63
CA ASN A 213 -18.44 1.27 -19.35
C ASN A 213 -19.45 2.35 -19.78
N THR A 214 -19.14 3.61 -19.46
CA THR A 214 -20.01 4.77 -19.73
C THR A 214 -20.28 5.01 -21.22
N ARG A 215 -19.48 4.41 -22.12
CA ARG A 215 -19.68 4.47 -23.59
C ARG A 215 -20.42 3.24 -24.12
N SER A 216 -21.06 2.47 -23.23
CA SER A 216 -21.73 1.21 -23.53
C SER A 216 -20.83 0.13 -24.15
N ARG A 217 -19.51 0.30 -24.11
CA ARG A 217 -18.55 -0.71 -24.55
C ARG A 217 -18.27 -1.69 -23.41
N LEU A 218 -18.02 -2.94 -23.77
CA LEU A 218 -17.52 -3.93 -22.83
C LEU A 218 -16.09 -3.55 -22.43
N ASP A 219 -15.81 -3.65 -21.15
CA ASP A 219 -14.49 -3.49 -20.56
C ASP A 219 -14.34 -4.44 -19.37
N TYR A 220 -13.12 -4.70 -18.94
CA TYR A 220 -12.91 -5.27 -17.61
C TYR A 220 -12.75 -4.14 -16.60
N ASP A 221 -13.31 -4.31 -15.40
CA ASP A 221 -13.03 -3.41 -14.28
C ASP A 221 -11.52 -3.41 -13.96
N SER A 222 -11.09 -2.42 -13.18
CA SER A 222 -9.81 -2.41 -12.51
C SER A 222 -9.50 -3.78 -11.89
N GLU A 223 -8.27 -4.24 -12.09
CA GLU A 223 -7.85 -5.56 -11.67
C GLU A 223 -7.85 -5.68 -10.14
N VAL A 224 -8.52 -6.71 -9.62
CA VAL A 224 -8.46 -7.02 -8.18
C VAL A 224 -7.41 -8.10 -7.98
N VAL A 225 -6.40 -7.76 -7.19
CA VAL A 225 -5.24 -8.63 -6.92
C VAL A 225 -5.38 -9.25 -5.54
N TYR A 226 -5.28 -10.58 -5.47
CA TYR A 226 -5.31 -11.36 -4.24
C TYR A 226 -3.95 -12.01 -3.98
N THR A 227 -3.48 -11.92 -2.75
CA THR A 227 -2.22 -12.51 -2.27
C THR A 227 -2.38 -13.18 -0.91
N GLY A 228 -1.51 -14.15 -0.63
CA GLY A 228 -1.47 -14.88 0.65
C GLY A 228 -2.82 -15.48 1.05
N ASP A 229 -3.21 -15.28 2.30
CA ASP A 229 -4.43 -15.83 2.89
C ASP A 229 -5.72 -15.06 2.54
N THR A 230 -5.65 -14.08 1.64
CA THR A 230 -6.82 -13.34 1.21
C THR A 230 -7.76 -14.25 0.41
N LEU A 231 -9.02 -14.34 0.82
CA LEU A 231 -10.05 -15.07 0.09
C LEU A 231 -10.22 -14.44 -1.30
N VAL A 232 -10.07 -15.26 -2.35
CA VAL A 232 -10.27 -14.81 -3.73
C VAL A 232 -11.76 -14.61 -3.95
N ASP A 233 -12.16 -13.35 -4.04
CA ASP A 233 -13.56 -12.96 -4.10
C ASP A 233 -14.15 -13.05 -5.51
N CYS A 234 -14.27 -14.29 -5.99
CA CYS A 234 -14.86 -14.59 -7.27
C CYS A 234 -15.51 -15.98 -7.30
N PHE A 235 -16.79 -16.03 -7.66
CA PHE A 235 -17.54 -17.23 -8.05
C PHE A 235 -17.10 -18.53 -7.32
N LEU A 236 -16.63 -19.55 -8.05
CA LEU A 236 -16.20 -20.83 -7.49
C LEU A 236 -15.03 -20.73 -6.51
N PHE A 237 -14.18 -19.70 -6.60
CA PHE A 237 -13.12 -19.48 -5.62
C PHE A 237 -13.70 -19.15 -4.24
N ARG A 238 -14.72 -18.28 -4.19
CA ARG A 238 -15.43 -17.94 -2.95
C ARG A 238 -16.16 -19.18 -2.40
N GLU A 239 -16.91 -19.89 -3.23
CA GLU A 239 -17.66 -21.10 -2.81
C GLU A 239 -16.76 -22.20 -2.25
N ARG A 240 -15.53 -22.30 -2.74
CA ARG A 240 -14.53 -23.29 -2.29
C ARG A 240 -13.56 -22.74 -1.25
N ASN A 241 -13.78 -21.54 -0.74
CA ASN A 241 -12.92 -20.86 0.23
C ASN A 241 -11.44 -20.84 -0.18
N LEU A 242 -11.18 -20.57 -1.47
CA LEU A 242 -9.83 -20.55 -2.04
C LEU A 242 -9.17 -19.19 -1.81
N THR A 243 -7.96 -19.23 -1.25
CA THR A 243 -7.04 -18.10 -1.11
C THR A 243 -5.91 -18.27 -2.10
N ALA A 244 -5.16 -17.21 -2.41
CA ALA A 244 -3.96 -17.31 -3.26
C ALA A 244 -2.98 -18.34 -2.69
N GLU A 245 -2.75 -18.32 -1.37
CA GLU A 245 -1.90 -19.28 -0.66
C GLU A 245 -2.28 -20.74 -0.97
N LYS A 246 -3.58 -21.07 -0.87
CA LYS A 246 -4.06 -22.44 -1.12
C LYS A 246 -3.88 -22.87 -2.58
N ILE A 247 -3.96 -21.92 -3.51
CA ILE A 247 -3.81 -22.18 -4.95
C ILE A 247 -2.36 -22.48 -5.28
N PHE A 248 -1.41 -21.71 -4.73
CA PHE A 248 0.03 -21.90 -5.01
C PHE A 248 0.67 -23.02 -4.18
N ARG A 249 0.10 -23.37 -3.00
CA ARG A 249 0.58 -24.44 -2.12
C ARG A 249 -0.45 -25.54 -1.87
N PRO A 250 -1.02 -26.18 -2.90
CA PRO A 250 -2.15 -27.09 -2.75
C PRO A 250 -1.83 -28.35 -1.94
N GLN A 251 -0.57 -28.82 -1.98
CA GLN A 251 -0.14 -30.03 -1.24
C GLN A 251 -0.10 -29.81 0.28
N GLN A 252 0.31 -28.63 0.75
CA GLN A 252 0.30 -28.30 2.18
C GLN A 252 -1.13 -28.21 2.73
N THR A 253 -2.10 -27.79 1.92
CA THR A 253 -3.50 -27.66 2.36
C THR A 253 -4.19 -28.98 2.66
N ALA A 254 -3.75 -30.11 2.08
CA ALA A 254 -4.32 -31.43 2.36
C ALA A 254 -3.85 -31.98 3.71
N GLU A 255 -2.57 -31.83 4.02
CA GLU A 255 -1.99 -32.19 5.32
C GLU A 255 -2.46 -31.25 6.44
N GLU A 256 -2.59 -29.95 6.16
CA GLU A 256 -3.14 -28.98 7.12
C GLU A 256 -4.65 -29.17 7.38
N ALA A 257 -5.42 -29.62 6.39
CA ALA A 257 -6.83 -29.96 6.60
C ALA A 257 -7.00 -31.15 7.56
N ALA A 258 -6.12 -32.16 7.46
CA ALA A 258 -6.08 -33.30 8.37
C ALA A 258 -5.63 -32.93 9.80
N GLN A 259 -4.84 -31.86 9.98
CA GLN A 259 -4.35 -31.37 11.27
C GLN A 259 -5.16 -30.16 11.83
N SER A 260 -6.24 -29.76 11.15
CA SER A 260 -6.89 -28.46 11.33
C SER A 260 -7.57 -28.19 12.69
N PRO A 261 -8.14 -29.17 13.44
CA PRO A 261 -8.74 -28.88 14.75
C PRO A 261 -7.66 -28.50 15.76
N THR A 262 -6.59 -29.30 15.84
CA THR A 262 -5.52 -29.18 16.82
C THR A 262 -4.69 -27.92 16.59
N ARG A 263 -4.37 -27.59 15.33
CA ARG A 263 -3.65 -26.35 15.00
C ARG A 263 -4.50 -25.10 15.18
N ARG A 264 -5.82 -25.14 14.91
CA ARG A 264 -6.71 -24.00 15.19
C ARG A 264 -6.78 -23.70 16.68
N GLU A 265 -6.87 -24.74 17.51
CA GLU A 265 -6.86 -24.59 18.95
C GLU A 265 -5.50 -24.07 19.47
N GLN A 266 -4.39 -24.57 18.94
CA GLN A 266 -3.05 -24.06 19.28
C GLN A 266 -2.84 -22.60 18.86
N ARG A 267 -3.26 -22.22 17.64
CA ARG A 267 -3.17 -20.83 17.17
C ARG A 267 -4.08 -19.89 17.97
N ALA A 268 -5.27 -20.36 18.39
CA ALA A 268 -6.15 -19.59 19.26
C ALA A 268 -5.52 -19.37 20.65
N LYS A 269 -4.95 -20.44 21.25
CA LYS A 269 -4.24 -20.35 22.53
C LYS A 269 -3.00 -19.45 22.45
N GLU A 270 -2.24 -19.53 21.36
CA GLU A 270 -1.07 -18.67 21.15
C GLU A 270 -1.47 -17.21 20.95
N ARG A 271 -2.54 -16.96 20.19
CA ARG A 271 -3.07 -15.60 20.01
C ARG A 271 -3.55 -15.01 21.33
N GLU A 272 -4.28 -15.77 22.13
CA GLU A 272 -4.71 -15.34 23.47
C GLU A 272 -3.50 -15.05 24.38
N ARG A 273 -2.43 -15.86 24.30
CA ARG A 273 -1.20 -15.62 25.04
C ARG A 273 -0.52 -14.33 24.59
N ARG A 274 -0.39 -14.10 23.28
CA ARG A 274 0.19 -12.87 22.72
C ARG A 274 -0.63 -11.62 23.07
N GLU A 275 -1.96 -11.71 23.06
CA GLU A 275 -2.84 -10.62 23.47
C GLU A 275 -2.68 -10.30 24.96
N LYS A 276 -2.56 -11.32 25.82
CA LYS A 276 -2.25 -11.15 27.26
C LYS A 276 -0.87 -10.53 27.49
N GLU A 277 0.16 -11.01 26.78
CA GLU A 277 1.52 -10.47 26.85
C GLU A 277 1.56 -9.00 26.38
N ALA A 278 0.88 -8.66 25.28
CA ALA A 278 0.78 -7.30 24.78
C ALA A 278 0.02 -6.37 25.74
N ALA A 279 -1.06 -6.84 26.34
CA ALA A 279 -1.80 -6.10 27.36
C ALA A 279 -0.93 -5.83 28.60
N GLN A 280 -0.17 -6.83 29.06
CA GLN A 280 0.77 -6.66 30.17
C GLN A 280 1.90 -5.67 29.83
N ALA A 281 2.49 -5.77 28.64
CA ALA A 281 3.52 -4.84 28.19
C ALA A 281 2.99 -3.39 28.13
N THR A 282 1.77 -3.21 27.63
CA THR A 282 1.10 -1.90 27.58
C THR A 282 0.89 -1.35 29.01
N ALA A 283 0.35 -2.16 29.93
CA ALA A 283 0.14 -1.75 31.31
C ALA A 283 1.45 -1.36 32.05
N VAL A 284 2.54 -2.10 31.80
CA VAL A 284 3.87 -1.77 32.34
C VAL A 284 4.37 -0.44 31.77
N SER A 285 4.22 -0.22 30.46
CA SER A 285 4.63 1.04 29.83
C SER A 285 3.86 2.26 30.35
N GLU A 286 2.55 2.12 30.57
CA GLU A 286 1.71 3.18 31.14
C GLU A 286 2.09 3.49 32.58
N ARG A 287 2.40 2.46 33.39
CA ARG A 287 2.85 2.66 34.77
C ARG A 287 4.18 3.40 34.80
N ARG A 288 5.15 3.03 33.96
CA ARG A 288 6.43 3.71 33.85
C ARG A 288 6.27 5.17 33.41
N ALA A 289 5.41 5.43 32.43
CA ALA A 289 5.11 6.80 31.99
C ALA A 289 4.49 7.66 33.12
N LYS A 290 3.60 7.08 33.94
CA LYS A 290 3.03 7.76 35.11
C LYS A 290 4.09 8.05 36.17
N GLU A 291 4.99 7.11 36.46
CA GLU A 291 6.08 7.29 37.42
C GLU A 291 7.07 8.36 36.94
N GLU A 292 7.44 8.37 35.65
CA GLU A 292 8.29 9.42 35.06
C GLU A 292 7.61 10.80 35.09
N ALA A 293 6.31 10.88 34.78
CA ALA A 293 5.56 12.14 34.88
C ALA A 293 5.49 12.67 36.33
N GLN A 294 5.31 11.78 37.32
CA GLN A 294 5.34 12.16 38.73
C GLN A 294 6.73 12.65 39.16
N ALA A 295 7.81 11.99 38.71
CA ALA A 295 9.18 12.41 39.01
C ALA A 295 9.48 13.81 38.44
N THR A 296 9.04 14.09 37.21
CA THR A 296 9.16 15.43 36.59
C THR A 296 8.35 16.48 37.35
N ALA A 297 7.11 16.18 37.73
CA ALA A 297 6.29 17.12 38.51
C ALA A 297 6.93 17.46 39.87
N VAL A 298 7.53 16.47 40.55
CA VAL A 298 8.24 16.68 41.82
C VAL A 298 9.51 17.53 41.62
N SER A 299 10.28 17.29 40.55
CA SER A 299 11.49 18.07 40.28
C SER A 299 11.18 19.52 39.91
N GLU A 300 10.13 19.76 39.11
CA GLU A 300 9.65 21.10 38.78
C GLU A 300 9.18 21.86 40.02
N ARG A 301 8.44 21.19 40.92
CA ARG A 301 8.00 21.81 42.18
C ARG A 301 9.19 22.21 43.04
N ARG A 302 10.19 21.34 43.20
CA ARG A 302 11.43 21.65 43.94
C ARG A 302 12.19 22.81 43.29
N ALA A 303 12.25 22.89 41.97
CA ALA A 303 12.89 24.00 41.26
C ALA A 303 12.17 25.33 41.52
N LYS A 304 10.82 25.33 41.51
CA LYS A 304 10.01 26.51 41.84
C LYS A 304 10.22 26.96 43.29
N GLU A 305 10.19 26.02 44.23
CA GLU A 305 10.44 26.31 45.66
C GLU A 305 11.86 26.87 45.89
N ALA A 306 12.89 26.30 45.23
CA ALA A 306 14.25 26.82 45.31
C ALA A 306 14.41 28.22 44.68
N ALA A 307 13.71 28.50 43.57
CA ALA A 307 13.70 29.83 42.95
C ALA A 307 13.02 30.87 43.86
N GLN A 308 11.91 30.50 44.51
CA GLN A 308 11.24 31.36 45.48
C GLN A 308 12.14 31.68 46.68
N ALA A 309 12.79 30.66 47.26
CA ALA A 309 13.72 30.86 48.38
C ALA A 309 14.89 31.80 48.02
N LYS A 310 15.43 31.69 46.79
CA LYS A 310 16.46 32.62 46.30
C LYS A 310 15.94 34.05 46.16
N ALA A 311 14.71 34.22 45.66
CA ALA A 311 14.08 35.54 45.53
C ALA A 311 13.85 36.19 46.90
N GLU A 312 13.37 35.43 47.89
CA GLU A 312 13.19 35.90 49.26
C GLU A 312 14.53 36.29 49.92
N ALA A 313 15.58 35.49 49.73
CA ALA A 313 16.92 35.81 50.22
C ALA A 313 17.50 37.09 49.58
N ALA A 314 17.27 37.30 48.28
CA ALA A 314 17.68 38.51 47.58
C ALA A 314 16.92 39.74 48.10
N GLN A 315 15.61 39.62 48.34
CA GLN A 315 14.81 40.69 48.95
C GLN A 315 15.29 41.03 50.37
N ALA A 316 15.58 40.03 51.20
CA ALA A 316 16.10 40.25 52.55
C ALA A 316 17.44 41.01 52.53
N THR A 317 18.33 40.65 51.60
CA THR A 317 19.61 41.34 51.39
C THR A 317 19.40 42.79 50.94
N ALA A 318 18.51 43.04 49.97
CA ALA A 318 18.20 44.39 49.52
C ALA A 318 17.61 45.28 50.63
N VAL A 319 16.77 44.70 51.52
CA VAL A 319 16.22 45.41 52.67
C VAL A 319 17.31 45.75 53.70
N SER A 320 18.24 44.82 53.97
CA SER A 320 19.34 45.07 54.91
C SER A 320 20.30 46.15 54.40
N GLU A 321 20.62 46.15 53.11
CA GLU A 321 21.41 47.20 52.46
C GLU A 321 20.73 48.57 52.53
N ARG A 322 19.42 48.64 52.25
CA ARG A 322 18.65 49.89 52.40
C ARG A 322 18.70 50.43 53.82
N ARG A 323 18.53 49.56 54.83
CA ARG A 323 18.64 49.94 56.24
C ARG A 323 20.04 50.42 56.61
N ALA A 324 21.09 49.80 56.06
CA ALA A 324 22.47 50.24 56.27
C ALA A 324 22.72 51.64 55.67
N LYS A 325 22.31 51.86 54.41
CA LYS A 325 22.40 53.17 53.75
C LYS A 325 21.59 54.25 54.48
N GLU A 326 20.42 53.91 55.01
CA GLU A 326 19.62 54.86 55.80
C GLU A 326 20.30 55.23 57.12
N LYS A 327 20.87 54.25 57.84
CA LYS A 327 21.66 54.51 59.06
C LYS A 327 22.86 55.42 58.77
N GLU A 328 23.58 55.17 57.69
CA GLU A 328 24.70 56.00 57.25
C GLU A 328 24.24 57.44 56.95
N ARG A 329 23.12 57.60 56.23
CA ARG A 329 22.55 58.92 55.93
C ARG A 329 22.15 59.67 57.20
N ARG A 330 21.52 58.99 58.17
CA ARG A 330 21.18 59.58 59.47
C ARG A 330 22.43 59.97 60.27
N ALA A 331 23.52 59.19 60.19
CA ALA A 331 24.79 59.53 60.84
C ALA A 331 25.41 60.79 60.23
N LYS A 332 25.48 60.87 58.89
CA LYS A 332 25.96 62.07 58.18
C LYS A 332 25.10 63.30 58.48
N GLU A 333 23.78 63.14 58.56
CA GLU A 333 22.88 64.25 58.91
C GLU A 333 23.11 64.74 60.36
N LYS A 334 23.27 63.82 61.32
CA LYS A 334 23.63 64.18 62.70
C LYS A 334 24.97 64.91 62.78
N GLU A 335 25.97 64.45 62.04
CA GLU A 335 27.29 65.10 61.97
C GLU A 335 27.16 66.52 61.39
N ARG A 336 26.38 66.69 60.31
CA ARG A 336 26.12 68.02 59.72
C ARG A 336 25.44 68.95 60.72
N ARG A 337 24.40 68.48 61.41
CA ARG A 337 23.72 69.26 62.45
C ARG A 337 24.65 69.62 63.62
N ALA A 338 25.55 68.71 64.01
CA ALA A 338 26.54 68.99 65.04
C ALA A 338 27.54 70.07 64.60
N LYS A 339 28.01 70.02 63.35
CA LYS A 339 28.87 71.04 62.74
C LYS A 339 28.17 72.40 62.67
N GLU A 340 26.93 72.44 62.17
CA GLU A 340 26.09 73.66 62.12
C GLU A 340 25.88 74.25 63.53
N ALA A 341 25.58 73.40 64.53
CA ALA A 341 25.40 73.85 65.91
C ALA A 341 26.71 74.36 66.56
N ALA A 342 27.86 73.74 66.24
CA ALA A 342 29.16 74.19 66.70
C ALA A 342 29.53 75.54 66.07
N GLN A 343 29.26 75.72 64.77
CA GLN A 343 29.46 77.00 64.08
C GLN A 343 28.57 78.09 64.68
N ALA A 344 27.28 77.82 64.89
CA ALA A 344 26.38 78.78 65.53
C ALA A 344 26.83 79.17 66.95
N LYS A 345 27.38 78.23 67.72
CA LYS A 345 27.99 78.53 69.04
C LYS A 345 29.25 79.37 68.91
N ALA A 346 30.10 79.12 67.92
CA ALA A 346 31.31 79.90 67.67
C ALA A 346 30.96 81.33 67.26
N GLU A 347 29.99 81.51 66.35
CA GLU A 347 29.47 82.82 65.96
C GLU A 347 28.84 83.57 67.13
N ALA A 348 28.05 82.87 67.98
CA ALA A 348 27.50 83.48 69.19
C ALA A 348 28.57 83.86 70.22
N ALA A 349 29.64 83.06 70.35
CA ALA A 349 30.77 83.37 71.22
C ALA A 349 31.58 84.56 70.67
N GLN A 350 31.79 84.62 69.35
CA GLN A 350 32.43 85.75 68.68
C GLN A 350 31.60 87.02 68.85
N ALA A 351 30.29 86.97 68.63
CA ALA A 351 29.40 88.11 68.85
C ALA A 351 29.41 88.57 70.33
N LYS A 352 29.50 87.65 71.29
CA LYS A 352 29.69 87.99 72.71
C LYS A 352 31.06 88.61 72.99
N ALA A 353 32.12 88.11 72.37
CA ALA A 353 33.46 88.66 72.49
C ALA A 353 33.54 90.06 71.87
N GLU A 354 32.92 90.28 70.71
CA GLU A 354 32.79 91.59 70.07
C GLU A 354 31.93 92.54 70.92
N ALA A 355 30.84 92.08 71.52
CA ALA A 355 30.04 92.88 72.44
C ALA A 355 30.80 93.20 73.75
N ALA A 356 31.59 92.25 74.26
CA ALA A 356 32.46 92.47 75.41
C ALA A 356 33.59 93.43 75.07
N GLN A 357 34.20 93.31 73.89
CA GLN A 357 35.22 94.23 73.38
C GLN A 357 34.63 95.62 73.17
N ALA A 358 33.45 95.76 72.57
CA ALA A 358 32.75 97.03 72.45
C ALA A 358 32.47 97.65 73.83
N ARG A 359 32.18 96.82 74.84
CA ARG A 359 31.98 97.26 76.22
C ARG A 359 33.29 97.63 76.92
N VAL A 360 34.40 96.95 76.61
CA VAL A 360 35.75 97.33 77.03
C VAL A 360 36.16 98.62 76.35
N ASP A 361 35.97 98.77 75.05
CA ASP A 361 36.24 100.00 74.29
C ASP A 361 35.38 101.17 74.79
N GLU A 362 34.14 100.91 75.21
CA GLU A 362 33.27 101.90 75.85
C GLU A 362 33.75 102.25 77.27
N LEU A 363 34.22 101.28 78.04
CA LEU A 363 34.87 101.50 79.34
C LEU A 363 36.23 102.20 79.19
N GLU A 364 37.00 101.91 78.16
CA GLU A 364 38.24 102.61 77.80
C GLU A 364 37.93 104.02 77.26
N ARG A 365 36.78 104.24 76.63
CA ARG A 365 36.28 105.60 76.35
C ARG A 365 35.91 106.35 77.62
N GLN A 366 35.45 105.64 78.67
CA GLN A 366 35.14 106.20 79.98
C GLN A 366 36.38 106.40 80.88
N PHE A 367 37.43 105.58 80.74
CA PHE A 367 38.63 105.59 81.61
C PHE A 367 39.95 105.96 80.90
N GLY A 368 39.95 106.11 79.58
CA GLY A 368 41.12 106.34 78.73
C GLY A 368 41.23 107.78 78.20
N LYS A 369 41.02 108.79 79.06
CA LYS A 369 41.67 110.09 78.88
C LYS A 369 43.00 110.08 79.65
N GLY A 370 44.06 109.57 79.04
CA GLY A 370 45.41 109.81 79.55
C GLY A 370 46.48 108.85 79.06
N LYS A 371 47.31 109.36 78.13
CA LYS A 371 48.60 108.82 77.64
C LYS A 371 48.42 107.70 76.60
N GLY A 372 48.65 107.90 75.30
CA GLY A 372 49.86 108.49 74.67
C GLY A 372 51.04 107.55 74.94
N GLY A 373 51.65 106.80 74.04
CA GLY A 373 51.69 106.73 72.58
C GLY A 373 53.05 106.08 72.24
N SER A 374 53.13 105.11 71.34
CA SER A 374 54.36 104.60 70.67
C SER A 374 53.97 103.34 69.87
N SER A 375 53.80 103.41 68.54
CA SER A 375 54.84 103.16 67.53
C SER A 375 55.63 101.85 67.74
N ALA A 376 55.38 100.82 66.93
CA ALA A 376 56.22 100.49 65.77
C ALA A 376 55.94 99.08 65.23
N ARG A 377 55.88 98.99 63.89
CA ARG A 377 55.63 97.83 63.05
C ARG A 377 56.82 96.85 63.02
N GLY A 378 56.52 95.56 63.06
CA GLY A 378 57.29 94.46 62.46
C GLY A 378 56.31 93.28 62.34
N GLY A 379 56.13 92.57 61.24
CA GLY A 379 57.01 92.17 60.16
C GLY A 379 56.55 90.74 59.83
N LYS A 380 55.88 90.56 58.70
CA LYS A 380 55.34 89.27 58.24
C LYS A 380 56.48 88.31 57.85
N HIS A 381 56.37 87.04 58.25
CA HIS A 381 56.82 85.92 57.43
C HIS A 381 55.87 84.73 57.60
N THR A 382 55.18 84.38 56.51
CA THR A 382 54.34 83.19 56.40
C THR A 382 55.19 81.99 55.96
N ASN A 383 55.00 80.91 56.70
CA ASN A 383 55.66 79.63 56.62
C ASN A 383 55.08 78.76 55.50
N SER A 384 55.98 78.07 54.80
CA SER A 384 55.69 77.02 53.81
C SER A 384 55.75 75.64 54.44
N GLY A 385 54.88 74.72 54.01
CA GLY A 385 54.99 73.28 54.26
C GLY A 385 53.65 72.69 54.72
N GLY A 386 53.17 71.54 54.24
CA GLY A 386 53.71 70.54 53.34
C GLY A 386 52.65 69.45 53.14
N LYS A 387 52.78 68.68 52.05
CA LYS A 387 52.19 67.35 51.74
C LYS A 387 52.35 66.33 52.89
N PRO A 388 51.86 65.06 52.85
CA PRO A 388 51.27 64.24 51.75
C PRO A 388 49.95 63.52 52.23
N ARG A 389 49.29 62.57 51.57
CA ARG A 389 49.53 61.69 50.41
C ARG A 389 48.18 61.26 49.85
#